data_AF-A0A1Y5HL50-F1
#
_entry.id   AF-A0A1Y5HL50-F1
#
_cell.length_a   1.000
_cell.length_b   1.000
_cell.length_c   1.000
_cell.angle_alpha   90.00
_cell.angle_beta   90.00
_cell.angle_gamma   90.00
#
_symmetry.space_group_name_H-M   'P 1'
#
loop_
_entity.id
_entity.type
_entity.pdbx_description
1 polymer ?
#
loop_
_entity_poly.entity_id
_entity_poly.type
_entity_poly.pdbx_seq_one_letter_code
_entity_poly.pdbx_strand_id
1 'polypeptide(L)'
;MLRILTIFLSCAAFAAWGGQGSDERVKGSLTAMGYQDISLEGCRLSFSRTVVPTEENNEFSHYTRVIFLSTLGDATTAKIKRGVKDASVFDFIVPFNESYKAYEYSVLRVSLLLRRKYPNSNWPYDIPHSFGQFTPLIEEDLPSLLHELEGMNRAIVHSQYGTSTMPEMNFRMSFDSPKPLEEFLRLMMAYMGDFDCVSGQ
;
A
#
# COMPACT_ATOMS: atom_id res chain seq x y z
N MET A 1 -20.27 60.95 -16.93
CA MET A 1 -19.49 60.28 -15.87
C MET A 1 -20.39 59.29 -15.15
N LEU A 2 -20.24 57.99 -15.42
CA LEU A 2 -20.30 56.93 -14.41
C LEU A 2 -19.75 55.64 -15.06
N ARG A 3 -18.62 55.17 -14.51
CA ARG A 3 -17.97 53.90 -14.83
C ARG A 3 -18.66 52.82 -14.00
N ILE A 4 -19.09 51.70 -14.60
CA ILE A 4 -19.17 50.44 -13.87
C ILE A 4 -18.60 49.32 -14.76
N LEU A 5 -17.48 48.82 -14.26
CA LEU A 5 -16.72 47.64 -14.64
C LEU A 5 -17.63 46.40 -14.52
N THR A 6 -17.61 45.50 -15.49
CA THR A 6 -18.11 44.13 -15.25
C THR A 6 -17.04 43.12 -15.62
N ILE A 7 -16.78 42.29 -14.61
CA ILE A 7 -15.66 41.38 -14.39
C ILE A 7 -15.60 40.31 -15.48
N PHE A 8 -14.40 40.07 -16.00
CA PHE A 8 -14.05 38.86 -16.75
C PHE A 8 -14.31 37.64 -15.88
N LEU A 9 -15.36 36.87 -16.19
CA LEU A 9 -15.55 35.53 -15.67
C LEU A 9 -14.65 34.60 -16.49
N SER A 10 -13.39 34.49 -16.07
CA SER A 10 -12.50 33.45 -16.58
C SER A 10 -13.02 32.10 -16.10
N CYS A 11 -13.72 31.37 -16.97
CA CYS A 11 -13.93 29.94 -16.81
C CYS A 11 -12.55 29.27 -16.78
N ALA A 12 -12.04 29.00 -15.58
CA ALA A 12 -11.01 28.00 -15.38
C ALA A 12 -11.65 26.64 -15.71
N ALA A 13 -11.55 26.23 -16.97
CA ALA A 13 -11.73 24.85 -17.36
C ALA A 13 -10.55 24.07 -16.75
N PHE A 14 -10.73 23.56 -15.54
CA PHE A 14 -9.87 22.52 -15.02
C PHE A 14 -9.93 21.34 -16.00
N ALA A 15 -8.79 21.04 -16.61
CA ALA A 15 -8.60 19.90 -17.48
C ALA A 15 -8.72 18.60 -16.66
N ALA A 16 -9.94 18.18 -16.35
CA ALA A 16 -10.25 16.91 -15.68
C ALA A 16 -10.48 15.77 -16.70
N TRP A 17 -9.72 15.75 -17.80
CA TRP A 17 -9.97 14.82 -18.92
C TRP A 17 -8.89 13.76 -19.16
N GLY A 18 -7.77 13.80 -18.43
CA GLY A 18 -6.76 12.72 -18.46
C GLY A 18 -6.95 11.64 -17.39
N GLY A 19 -7.42 12.02 -16.20
CA GLY A 19 -7.32 11.18 -15.00
C GLY A 19 -8.35 10.06 -14.83
N GLN A 20 -9.58 10.27 -15.32
CA GLN A 20 -10.66 9.30 -15.09
C GLN A 20 -10.42 7.98 -15.86
N GLY A 21 -9.75 8.03 -17.01
CA GLY A 21 -9.46 6.86 -17.81
C GLY A 21 -8.32 6.00 -17.28
N SER A 22 -7.30 6.57 -16.63
CA SER A 22 -6.18 5.81 -16.07
C SER A 22 -6.52 5.22 -14.70
N ASP A 23 -7.29 5.95 -13.87
CA ASP A 23 -7.82 5.45 -12.59
C ASP A 23 -8.63 4.15 -12.78
N GLU A 24 -9.65 4.18 -13.63
CA GLU A 24 -10.51 3.02 -13.90
C GLU A 24 -9.74 1.81 -14.45
N ARG A 25 -8.64 2.04 -15.17
CA ARG A 25 -7.78 0.96 -15.66
C ARG A 25 -7.00 0.30 -14.52
N VAL A 26 -6.40 1.09 -13.62
CA VAL A 26 -5.71 0.53 -12.44
C VAL A 26 -6.69 -0.25 -11.58
N LYS A 27 -7.84 0.34 -11.26
CA LYS A 27 -8.93 -0.32 -10.51
C LYS A 27 -9.39 -1.60 -11.20
N GLY A 28 -9.65 -1.56 -12.50
CA GLY A 28 -10.06 -2.72 -13.29
C GLY A 28 -9.04 -3.87 -13.24
N SER A 29 -7.73 -3.56 -13.31
CA SER A 29 -6.68 -4.58 -13.22
C SER A 29 -6.59 -5.24 -11.84
N LEU A 30 -6.78 -4.48 -10.76
CA LEU A 30 -6.86 -5.02 -9.40
C LEU A 30 -8.12 -5.88 -9.21
N THR A 31 -9.27 -5.43 -9.71
CA THR A 31 -10.51 -6.22 -9.69
C THR A 31 -10.35 -7.54 -10.44
N ALA A 32 -9.67 -7.53 -11.59
CA ALA A 32 -9.39 -8.75 -12.37
C ALA A 32 -8.47 -9.75 -11.60
N MET A 33 -7.67 -9.25 -10.66
CA MET A 33 -6.87 -10.08 -9.73
C MET A 33 -7.64 -10.48 -8.46
N GLY A 34 -8.93 -10.15 -8.36
CA GLY A 34 -9.79 -10.51 -7.23
C GLY A 34 -9.62 -9.61 -6.00
N TYR A 35 -9.06 -8.41 -6.16
CA TYR A 35 -9.11 -7.38 -5.12
C TYR A 35 -10.46 -6.66 -5.13
N GLN A 36 -10.81 -6.09 -3.98
CA GLN A 36 -12.06 -5.38 -3.70
C GLN A 36 -11.78 -4.07 -2.94
N ASP A 37 -12.81 -3.27 -2.71
CA ASP A 37 -12.73 -2.01 -1.94
C ASP A 37 -11.61 -1.07 -2.42
N ILE A 38 -11.44 -1.00 -3.75
CA ILE A 38 -10.31 -0.30 -4.37
C ILE A 38 -10.60 1.20 -4.39
N SER A 39 -9.77 1.97 -3.69
CA SER A 39 -9.75 3.44 -3.75
C SER A 39 -8.41 3.91 -4.33
N LEU A 40 -8.46 4.87 -5.23
CA LEU A 40 -7.30 5.53 -5.80
C LEU A 40 -7.57 7.03 -5.80
N GLU A 41 -6.96 7.73 -4.85
CA GLU A 41 -7.18 9.15 -4.58
C GLU A 41 -5.85 9.88 -4.66
N GLY A 42 -5.62 10.57 -5.78
CA GLY A 42 -4.32 11.16 -6.08
C GLY A 42 -3.24 10.07 -6.10
N CYS A 43 -2.25 10.17 -5.22
CA CYS A 43 -1.16 9.20 -5.12
C CYS A 43 -1.36 8.17 -4.01
N ARG A 44 -2.56 8.04 -3.46
CA ARG A 44 -2.89 7.04 -2.44
C ARG A 44 -3.75 5.95 -3.07
N LEU A 45 -3.19 4.75 -3.17
CA LEU A 45 -3.87 3.54 -3.60
C LEU A 45 -4.22 2.71 -2.37
N SER A 46 -5.47 2.26 -2.25
CA SER A 46 -5.89 1.29 -1.26
C SER A 46 -6.75 0.22 -1.90
N PHE A 47 -6.58 -1.02 -1.46
CA PHE A 47 -7.34 -2.16 -1.95
C PHE A 47 -7.33 -3.27 -0.91
N SER A 48 -8.37 -4.10 -0.95
CA SER A 48 -8.58 -5.17 0.02
C SER A 48 -8.77 -6.50 -0.67
N ARG A 49 -8.62 -7.58 0.09
CA ARG A 49 -8.92 -8.94 -0.38
C ARG A 49 -9.33 -9.83 0.79
N THR A 50 -10.39 -10.59 0.57
CA THR A 50 -10.74 -11.73 1.43
C THR A 50 -9.94 -12.96 1.00
N VAL A 51 -9.45 -13.71 1.98
CA VAL A 51 -8.75 -14.98 1.76
C VAL A 51 -9.35 -16.06 2.64
N VAL A 52 -9.14 -17.31 2.28
CA VAL A 52 -9.45 -18.43 3.17
C VAL A 52 -8.38 -18.46 4.27
N PRO A 53 -8.75 -18.41 5.56
CA PRO A 53 -7.80 -18.55 6.66
C PRO A 53 -7.05 -19.89 6.58
N THR A 54 -5.73 -19.84 6.67
CA THR A 54 -4.85 -21.02 6.73
C THR A 54 -3.75 -20.76 7.76
N GLU A 55 -3.12 -21.82 8.27
CA GLU A 55 -1.95 -21.64 9.16
C GLU A 55 -0.83 -20.84 8.47
N GLU A 56 -0.65 -21.02 7.16
CA GLU A 56 0.38 -20.31 6.38
C GLU A 56 0.14 -18.80 6.27
N ASN A 57 -1.12 -18.38 6.23
CA ASN A 57 -1.49 -16.97 6.27
C ASN A 57 -1.85 -16.51 7.69
N ASN A 58 -1.49 -17.29 8.71
CA ASN A 58 -1.76 -16.98 10.10
C ASN A 58 -3.24 -16.68 10.40
N GLU A 59 -4.11 -17.45 9.74
CA GLU A 59 -5.55 -17.47 9.89
C GLU A 59 -6.23 -16.10 9.69
N PHE A 60 -5.60 -15.19 8.93
CA PHE A 60 -6.31 -13.97 8.56
C PHE A 60 -7.36 -14.26 7.50
N SER A 61 -8.49 -13.57 7.60
CA SER A 61 -9.63 -13.72 6.70
C SER A 61 -9.70 -12.60 5.68
N HIS A 62 -9.15 -11.43 5.99
CA HIS A 62 -9.04 -10.35 5.05
C HIS A 62 -7.84 -9.46 5.35
N TYR A 63 -7.43 -8.71 4.34
CA TYR A 63 -6.48 -7.63 4.50
C TYR A 63 -6.83 -6.45 3.60
N THR A 64 -6.35 -5.28 4.02
CA THR A 64 -6.38 -4.04 3.26
C THR A 64 -4.95 -3.53 3.14
N ARG A 65 -4.54 -3.11 1.95
CA ARG A 65 -3.27 -2.43 1.74
C ARG A 65 -3.52 -0.97 1.47
N VAL A 66 -2.62 -0.13 1.95
CA VAL A 66 -2.58 1.31 1.70
C VAL A 66 -1.18 1.61 1.21
N ILE A 67 -1.08 2.09 -0.03
CA ILE A 67 0.18 2.37 -0.72
C ILE A 67 0.16 3.83 -1.18
N PHE A 68 1.15 4.60 -0.76
CA PHE A 68 1.45 5.94 -1.23
C PHE A 68 2.40 5.84 -2.42
N LEU A 69 1.86 5.97 -3.63
CA LEU A 69 2.61 5.81 -4.89
C LEU A 69 3.81 6.76 -5.00
N SER A 70 3.76 7.92 -4.33
CA SER A 70 4.88 8.87 -4.27
C SER A 70 6.09 8.40 -3.46
N THR A 71 5.95 7.32 -2.72
CA THR A 71 7.03 6.71 -1.95
C THR A 71 7.70 5.55 -2.69
N LEU A 72 7.17 5.16 -3.85
CA LEU A 72 7.77 4.12 -4.67
C LEU A 72 9.08 4.63 -5.28
N GLY A 73 10.10 3.77 -5.28
CA GLY A 73 11.33 3.97 -6.05
C GLY A 73 11.10 3.73 -7.54
N ASP A 74 12.18 3.46 -8.28
CA ASP A 74 12.09 3.20 -9.72
C ASP A 74 11.39 1.87 -10.04
N ALA A 75 10.08 1.96 -10.25
CA ALA A 75 9.23 0.82 -10.60
C ALA A 75 9.53 0.23 -11.98
N THR A 76 10.23 0.96 -12.87
CA THR A 76 10.58 0.44 -14.21
C THR A 76 11.59 -0.70 -14.15
N THR A 77 12.32 -0.81 -13.03
CA THR A 77 13.26 -1.90 -12.77
C THR A 77 12.60 -3.15 -12.19
N ALA A 78 11.35 -3.06 -11.77
CA ALA A 78 10.63 -4.19 -11.20
C ALA A 78 10.39 -5.26 -12.27
N LYS A 79 10.75 -6.49 -11.95
CA LYS A 79 10.57 -7.66 -12.82
C LYS A 79 9.62 -8.63 -12.16
N ILE A 80 8.70 -9.19 -12.95
CA ILE A 80 7.92 -10.33 -12.50
C ILE A 80 8.85 -11.55 -12.43
N LYS A 81 8.94 -12.17 -11.26
CA LYS A 81 9.76 -13.36 -11.01
C LYS A 81 8.89 -14.42 -10.37
N ARG A 82 9.25 -15.69 -10.56
CA ARG A 82 8.63 -16.78 -9.81
C ARG A 82 8.95 -16.61 -8.32
N GLY A 83 7.98 -16.87 -7.46
CA GLY A 83 8.12 -16.75 -6.02
C GLY A 83 9.21 -17.67 -5.48
N VAL A 84 10.03 -17.14 -4.57
CA VAL A 84 11.15 -17.89 -3.98
C VAL A 84 10.66 -18.95 -2.99
N LYS A 85 9.60 -18.62 -2.23
CA LYS A 85 9.04 -19.51 -1.20
C LYS A 85 7.99 -20.48 -1.76
N ASP A 86 7.31 -20.08 -2.84
CA ASP A 86 6.30 -20.86 -3.51
C ASP A 86 6.46 -20.70 -5.02
N ALA A 87 6.84 -21.78 -5.69
CA ALA A 87 7.05 -21.80 -7.12
C ALA A 87 5.75 -21.65 -7.93
N SER A 88 4.58 -21.81 -7.30
CA SER A 88 3.28 -21.66 -7.95
C SER A 88 2.84 -20.21 -8.11
N VAL A 89 3.47 -19.27 -7.41
CA VAL A 89 3.17 -17.84 -7.50
C VAL A 89 4.26 -17.07 -8.23
N PHE A 90 3.88 -15.90 -8.72
CA PHE A 90 4.74 -14.89 -9.30
C PHE A 90 4.67 -13.62 -8.47
N ASP A 91 5.79 -12.91 -8.39
CA ASP A 91 5.95 -11.70 -7.61
C ASP A 91 6.57 -10.58 -8.43
N PHE A 92 6.17 -9.34 -8.15
CA PHE A 92 7.07 -8.20 -8.32
C PHE A 92 7.32 -7.54 -6.97
N ILE A 93 8.47 -6.85 -6.89
CA ILE A 93 8.85 -6.05 -5.74
C ILE A 93 9.33 -4.70 -6.27
N VAL A 94 8.71 -3.62 -5.79
CA VAL A 94 9.15 -2.25 -6.00
C VAL A 94 9.70 -1.74 -4.66
N PRO A 95 11.00 -1.39 -4.58
CA PRO A 95 11.54 -0.77 -3.37
C PRO A 95 10.90 0.61 -3.16
N PHE A 96 10.86 1.08 -1.91
CA PHE A 96 10.51 2.47 -1.64
C PHE A 96 11.73 3.38 -1.88
N ASN A 97 11.47 4.66 -2.13
CA ASN A 97 12.49 5.67 -2.37
C ASN A 97 13.19 6.10 -1.07
N GLU A 98 14.22 6.94 -1.21
CA GLU A 98 15.05 7.38 -0.08
C GLU A 98 14.26 8.14 1.01
N SER A 99 13.19 8.86 0.64
CA SER A 99 12.38 9.59 1.62
C SER A 99 11.63 8.65 2.57
N TYR A 100 11.33 7.42 2.13
CA TYR A 100 10.67 6.41 2.94
C TYR A 100 11.60 5.76 3.98
N LYS A 101 12.93 5.84 3.82
CA LYS A 101 13.88 5.19 4.75
C LYS A 101 13.76 5.68 6.19
N ALA A 102 13.36 6.95 6.40
CA ALA A 102 13.13 7.48 7.74
C ALA A 102 12.07 6.66 8.48
N TYR A 103 11.02 6.23 7.78
CA TYR A 103 9.96 5.38 8.34
C TYR A 103 10.48 3.98 8.68
N GLU A 104 11.34 3.39 7.85
CA GLU A 104 11.95 2.09 8.15
C GLU A 104 12.71 2.11 9.48
N TYR A 105 13.50 3.17 9.74
CA TYR A 105 14.21 3.33 11.01
C TYR A 105 13.26 3.48 12.21
N SER A 106 12.18 4.25 12.07
CA SER A 106 11.15 4.35 13.11
C SER A 106 10.53 3.00 13.41
N VAL A 107 10.17 2.22 12.38
CA VAL A 107 9.58 0.89 12.53
C VAL A 107 10.52 -0.08 13.24
N LEU A 108 11.81 -0.08 12.88
CA LEU A 108 12.81 -0.91 13.56
C LEU A 108 12.99 -0.52 15.03
N ARG A 109 12.96 0.77 15.35
CA ARG A 109 13.05 1.23 16.75
C ARG A 109 11.82 0.79 17.55
N VAL A 110 10.62 0.94 16.97
CA VAL A 110 9.36 0.53 17.60
C VAL A 110 9.29 -0.98 17.79
N SER A 111 9.74 -1.78 16.81
CA SER A 111 9.77 -3.24 16.96
C SER A 111 10.62 -3.69 18.14
N LEU A 112 11.77 -3.04 18.37
CA LEU A 112 12.63 -3.33 19.52
C LEU A 112 11.96 -2.96 20.85
N LEU A 113 11.18 -1.88 20.90
CA LEU A 113 10.44 -1.48 22.10
C LEU A 113 9.30 -2.45 22.39
N LEU A 114 8.51 -2.78 21.36
CA LEU A 114 7.41 -3.74 21.47
C LEU A 114 7.90 -5.11 21.87
N ARG A 115 9.02 -5.59 21.32
CA ARG A 115 9.60 -6.88 21.72
C ARG A 115 10.06 -6.92 23.18
N ARG A 116 10.45 -5.78 23.76
CA ARG A 116 10.76 -5.68 25.20
C ARG A 116 9.51 -5.69 26.06
N LYS A 117 8.45 -5.02 25.61
CA LYS A 117 7.16 -4.92 26.34
C LYS A 117 6.33 -6.21 26.23
N TYR A 118 6.33 -6.83 25.05
CA TYR A 118 5.62 -8.05 24.69
C TYR A 118 6.63 -9.11 24.23
N PRO A 119 7.27 -9.83 25.17
CA PRO A 119 8.19 -10.90 24.84
C PRO A 119 7.51 -11.93 23.92
N ASN A 120 8.19 -12.33 22.85
CA ASN A 120 7.71 -13.22 21.77
C ASN A 120 6.87 -12.57 20.66
N SER A 121 6.58 -11.26 20.72
CA SER A 121 6.12 -10.54 19.51
C SER A 121 7.30 -10.35 18.53
N ASN A 122 7.03 -10.47 17.24
CA ASN A 122 7.96 -10.19 16.14
C ASN A 122 7.42 -9.09 15.22
N TRP A 123 6.53 -8.23 15.73
CA TRP A 123 5.91 -7.14 14.98
C TRP A 123 6.98 -6.26 14.30
N PRO A 124 6.78 -5.80 13.04
CA PRO A 124 5.64 -6.08 12.16
C PRO A 124 5.85 -7.34 11.29
N TYR A 125 6.94 -8.08 11.49
CA TYR A 125 7.32 -9.24 10.66
C TYR A 125 6.61 -10.52 11.13
N ASP A 126 5.33 -10.37 11.45
CA ASP A 126 4.57 -11.29 12.27
C ASP A 126 3.92 -12.45 11.46
N ILE A 127 4.58 -12.93 10.39
CA ILE A 127 4.07 -14.00 9.51
C ILE A 127 5.13 -15.13 9.34
N PRO A 128 4.75 -16.44 9.47
CA PRO A 128 3.40 -16.98 9.63
C PRO A 128 2.95 -17.28 11.08
N HIS A 129 3.76 -17.02 12.12
CA HIS A 129 3.50 -17.54 13.48
C HIS A 129 3.23 -16.47 14.55
N SER A 130 2.63 -15.33 14.20
CA SER A 130 2.99 -14.16 14.99
C SER A 130 1.92 -13.08 15.21
N PHE A 131 0.71 -13.23 14.67
CA PHE A 131 -0.49 -12.68 15.33
C PHE A 131 -0.89 -13.62 16.47
N GLY A 132 -1.20 -13.05 17.63
CA GLY A 132 -1.51 -13.82 18.81
C GLY A 132 -2.08 -12.95 19.91
N GLN A 133 -1.98 -13.43 21.14
CA GLN A 133 -2.58 -12.76 22.31
C GLN A 133 -2.14 -11.31 22.51
N PHE A 134 -0.98 -10.90 21.99
CA PHE A 134 -0.47 -9.54 22.13
C PHE A 134 -0.90 -8.60 21.01
N THR A 135 -1.50 -9.10 19.93
CA THR A 135 -1.94 -8.28 18.79
C THR A 135 -2.83 -7.10 19.23
N PRO A 136 -3.89 -7.28 20.04
CA PRO A 136 -4.71 -6.16 20.49
C PRO A 136 -3.92 -5.10 21.29
N LEU A 137 -2.99 -5.54 22.14
CA LEU A 137 -2.20 -4.65 22.99
C LEU A 137 -1.17 -3.86 22.17
N ILE A 138 -0.61 -4.49 21.13
CA ILE A 138 0.31 -3.82 20.20
C ILE A 138 -0.44 -2.74 19.44
N GLU A 139 -1.61 -3.05 18.86
CA GLU A 139 -2.40 -2.05 18.14
C GLU A 139 -2.83 -0.86 19.02
N GLU A 140 -3.12 -1.10 20.30
CA GLU A 140 -3.43 -0.03 21.26
C GLU A 140 -2.22 0.91 21.48
N ASP A 141 -1.01 0.35 21.53
CA ASP A 141 0.22 1.10 21.74
C ASP A 141 0.70 1.86 20.48
N LEU A 142 0.45 1.31 19.28
CA LEU A 142 1.04 1.78 18.03
C LEU A 142 0.86 3.30 17.79
N PRO A 143 -0.32 3.90 17.97
CA PRO A 143 -0.50 5.35 17.76
C PRO A 143 0.40 6.22 18.64
N SER A 144 0.80 5.72 19.82
CA SER A 144 1.68 6.43 20.74
C SER A 144 3.18 6.19 20.46
N LEU A 145 3.52 5.04 19.86
CA LEU A 145 4.90 4.66 19.58
C LEU A 145 5.35 5.05 18.17
N LEU A 146 4.41 5.14 17.22
CA LEU A 146 4.65 5.37 15.80
C LEU A 146 3.60 6.34 15.24
N HIS A 147 3.72 7.62 15.61
CA HIS A 147 2.75 8.67 15.26
C HIS A 147 2.52 8.83 13.76
N GLU A 148 3.53 8.53 12.96
CA GLU A 148 3.51 8.63 11.50
C GLU A 148 2.89 7.43 10.77
N LEU A 149 2.42 6.40 11.49
CA LEU A 149 1.92 5.14 10.91
C LEU A 149 0.85 5.34 9.82
N GLU A 150 -0.04 6.31 9.99
CA GLU A 150 -1.08 6.63 9.02
C GLU A 150 -0.54 7.15 7.68
N GLY A 151 0.65 7.74 7.67
CA GLY A 151 1.36 8.19 6.47
C GLY A 151 2.26 7.13 5.83
N MET A 152 2.36 5.93 6.42
CA MET A 152 3.18 4.84 5.90
C MET A 152 2.41 3.95 4.93
N ASN A 153 3.14 3.34 3.99
CA ASN A 153 2.65 2.16 3.28
C ASN A 153 2.43 1.04 4.30
N ARG A 154 1.27 0.40 4.27
CA ARG A 154 0.92 -0.59 5.28
C ARG A 154 -0.08 -1.60 4.79
N ALA A 155 -0.07 -2.76 5.43
CA ALA A 155 -1.13 -3.75 5.38
C ALA A 155 -1.87 -3.76 6.72
N ILE A 156 -3.19 -3.77 6.66
CA ILE A 156 -4.08 -3.96 7.80
C ILE A 156 -4.72 -5.32 7.62
N VAL A 157 -4.46 -6.23 8.54
CA VAL A 157 -4.86 -7.64 8.45
C VAL A 157 -5.84 -7.96 9.56
N HIS A 158 -6.84 -8.78 9.29
CA HIS A 158 -7.85 -9.17 10.28
C HIS A 158 -7.88 -10.68 10.45
N SER A 159 -7.53 -11.11 11.66
CA SER A 159 -7.52 -12.52 12.08
C SER A 159 -8.44 -12.74 13.26
N GLN A 160 -8.48 -13.97 13.79
CA GLN A 160 -9.18 -14.29 15.04
C GLN A 160 -8.66 -13.50 16.26
N TYR A 161 -7.42 -12.99 16.22
CA TYR A 161 -6.82 -12.19 17.29
C TYR A 161 -7.14 -10.69 17.18
N GLY A 162 -7.92 -10.30 16.17
CA GLY A 162 -8.27 -8.91 15.87
C GLY A 162 -7.53 -8.35 14.66
N THR A 163 -7.54 -7.03 14.58
CA THR A 163 -6.83 -6.28 13.53
C THR A 163 -5.33 -6.20 13.87
N SER A 164 -4.48 -6.26 12.87
CA SER A 164 -3.05 -5.96 12.99
C SER A 164 -2.59 -5.07 11.84
N THR A 165 -1.89 -3.99 12.17
CA THR A 165 -1.35 -3.02 11.24
C THR A 165 0.16 -3.24 11.08
N MET A 166 0.58 -3.50 9.86
CA MET A 166 1.97 -3.80 9.51
C MET A 166 2.49 -2.79 8.47
N PRO A 167 3.46 -1.95 8.84
CA PRO A 167 4.18 -1.13 7.87
C PRO A 167 4.88 -2.01 6.83
N GLU A 168 4.77 -1.63 5.57
CA GLU A 168 5.50 -2.29 4.50
C GLU A 168 6.89 -1.66 4.34
N MET A 169 7.87 -2.50 3.97
CA MET A 169 9.25 -2.10 3.66
C MET A 169 9.55 -2.12 2.16
N ASN A 170 8.62 -2.66 1.37
CA ASN A 170 8.62 -2.62 -0.08
C ASN A 170 7.20 -2.88 -0.55
N PHE A 171 6.88 -2.40 -1.76
CA PHE A 171 5.63 -2.75 -2.39
C PHE A 171 5.80 -4.05 -3.18
N ARG A 172 5.37 -5.16 -2.57
CA ARG A 172 5.32 -6.47 -3.22
C ARG A 172 3.90 -6.84 -3.58
N MET A 173 3.65 -7.40 -4.75
CA MET A 173 2.40 -8.12 -5.05
C MET A 173 2.71 -9.51 -5.57
N SER A 174 1.80 -10.43 -5.28
CA SER A 174 1.89 -11.85 -5.62
C SER A 174 0.63 -12.29 -6.34
N PHE A 175 0.77 -13.11 -7.37
CA PHE A 175 -0.37 -13.69 -8.10
C PHE A 175 0.00 -15.04 -8.72
N ASP A 176 -0.99 -15.88 -9.02
CA ASP A 176 -0.79 -17.22 -9.61
C ASP A 176 -0.30 -17.18 -11.07
N SER A 177 -0.34 -16.00 -11.69
CA SER A 177 -0.08 -15.77 -13.09
C SER A 177 0.71 -14.47 -13.28
N PRO A 178 1.70 -14.42 -14.19
CA PRO A 178 2.52 -13.24 -14.39
C PRO A 178 1.76 -12.11 -15.12
N LYS A 179 0.90 -12.43 -16.09
CA LYS A 179 0.27 -11.42 -16.97
C LYS A 179 -0.55 -10.36 -16.21
N PRO A 180 -1.39 -10.72 -15.21
CA PRO A 180 -2.11 -9.72 -14.43
C PRO A 180 -1.19 -8.77 -13.66
N LEU A 181 -0.06 -9.29 -13.16
CA LEU A 181 0.95 -8.48 -12.47
C LEU A 181 1.65 -7.50 -13.43
N GLU A 182 2.00 -7.97 -14.63
CA GLU A 182 2.59 -7.13 -15.69
C GLU A 182 1.65 -5.98 -16.07
N GLU A 183 0.37 -6.30 -16.27
CA GLU A 183 -0.64 -5.32 -16.67
C GLU A 183 -0.90 -4.30 -15.54
N PHE A 184 -1.06 -4.76 -14.30
CA PHE A 184 -1.20 -3.89 -13.15
C PHE A 184 0.00 -2.94 -13.01
N LEU A 185 1.22 -3.47 -13.03
CA LEU A 185 2.44 -2.67 -12.88
C LEU A 185 2.53 -1.60 -13.99
N ARG A 186 2.24 -1.98 -15.24
CA ARG A 186 2.22 -1.08 -16.39
C ARG A 186 1.19 0.05 -16.23
N LEU A 187 -0.03 -0.29 -15.82
CA LEU A 187 -1.11 0.68 -15.62
C LEU A 187 -0.85 1.61 -14.44
N MET A 188 -0.32 1.08 -13.34
CA MET A 188 0.07 1.86 -12.17
C MET A 188 1.16 2.87 -12.53
N MET A 189 2.20 2.47 -13.27
CA MET A 189 3.25 3.39 -13.72
C MET A 189 2.70 4.49 -14.64
N ALA A 190 1.80 4.15 -15.57
CA ALA A 190 1.15 5.13 -16.42
C ALA A 190 0.34 6.14 -15.59
N TYR A 191 -0.45 5.64 -14.62
CA TYR A 191 -1.21 6.49 -13.69
C TYR A 191 -0.29 7.42 -12.89
N MET A 192 0.82 6.90 -12.35
CA MET A 192 1.79 7.71 -11.60
C MET A 192 2.38 8.85 -12.44
N GLY A 193 2.59 8.63 -13.74
CA GLY A 193 3.04 9.65 -14.68
C GLY A 193 1.97 10.71 -14.99
N ASP A 194 0.71 10.27 -15.19
CA ASP A 194 -0.41 11.18 -15.47
C ASP A 194 -0.72 12.12 -14.29
N PHE A 195 -0.44 11.68 -13.06
CA PHE A 195 -0.78 12.39 -11.82
C PHE A 195 0.45 12.95 -11.06
N ASP A 196 1.63 12.91 -11.66
CA ASP A 196 2.90 13.41 -11.10
C ASP A 196 3.18 12.90 -9.67
N CYS A 197 2.91 11.62 -9.43
CA CYS A 197 3.14 11.01 -8.12
C CYS A 197 4.63 10.91 -7.78
N VAL A 198 5.49 10.93 -8.78
CA VAL A 198 6.95 10.86 -8.62
C VAL A 198 7.53 12.28 -8.56
N SER A 199 6.95 13.14 -7.73
CA SER A 199 7.45 14.51 -7.53
C SER A 199 8.57 14.49 -6.49
N GLY A 200 9.82 14.46 -6.96
CA GLY A 200 11.02 14.58 -6.12
C GLY A 200 12.14 13.62 -6.50
N GLN A 201 12.78 13.83 -7.65
CA GLN A 201 14.19 13.46 -7.84
C GLN A 201 15.09 14.59 -7.34
#